data_AF-A0A962AYC6-F1
#
_entry.id   AF-A0A962AYC6-F1
#
_cell.length_a   1.000
_cell.length_b   1.000
_cell.length_c   1.000
_cell.angle_alpha   90.00
_cell.angle_beta   90.00
_cell.angle_gamma   90.00
#
_symmetry.space_group_name_H-M   'P 1'
#
loop_
_entity.id
_entity.type
_entity.pdbx_description
1 polymer ?
#
loop_
_entity_poly.entity_id
_entity_poly.type
_entity_poly.pdbx_seq_one_letter_code
_entity_poly.pdbx_strand_id
1 'polypeptide(L)'
;MWSSPVVFRRADSQTPLCEDAKAWAKEARRRVKRFREIGFDTVPGDRILIMGEDIDGKTDDILDIVIRLDETVTAANRVRAGVFEARLLAPLPAQSDEEEEELSTNESSVVLRFSLTGGGVADRCRFLTGGDAEVAIWHRLWQRHGDDNPDWLSYDVLQTPHHCSWRSLSFDSWRDLGEDAEVDEDARSALSQTRKGAVIVASSKPIKDDDDNPPHHRAKREYLDIVDGDDDRFFCTDEHRDDEGLTLEFEVKASGIVRKLAKAAALAAPALGISATAAHARQHG
;
A
#
# COMPACT_ATOMS: atom_id res chain seq x y z
N MET A 1 -0.90 17.34 -3.30
CA MET A 1 -1.37 16.64 -2.09
C MET A 1 -2.43 15.63 -2.50
N TRP A 2 -2.40 14.42 -1.95
CA TRP A 2 -3.46 13.41 -2.09
C TRP A 2 -4.04 13.19 -0.69
N SER A 3 -5.37 13.23 -0.51
CA SER A 3 -5.97 13.05 0.81
C SER A 3 -7.31 12.34 0.69
N SER A 4 -7.58 11.40 1.59
CA SER A 4 -8.93 10.88 1.81
C SER A 4 -9.65 11.73 2.86
N PRO A 5 -10.94 12.03 2.71
CA PRO A 5 -11.74 12.65 3.76
C PRO A 5 -12.18 11.63 4.82
N VAL A 6 -12.24 10.34 4.46
CA VAL A 6 -12.77 9.25 5.30
C VAL A 6 -11.97 9.10 6.60
N VAL A 7 -10.65 9.21 6.54
CA VAL A 7 -9.76 9.12 7.72
C VAL A 7 -10.05 10.20 8.77
N PHE A 8 -10.49 11.39 8.36
CA PHE A 8 -10.83 12.45 9.31
C PHE A 8 -12.25 12.33 9.85
N ARG A 9 -13.12 11.61 9.13
CA ARG A 9 -14.51 11.37 9.52
C ARG A 9 -14.61 10.24 10.53
N ARG A 10 -13.87 9.15 10.29
CA ARG A 10 -13.82 7.95 11.16
C ARG A 10 -12.85 8.09 12.33
N ALA A 11 -12.16 9.22 12.45
CA ALA A 11 -11.39 9.53 13.65
C ALA A 11 -12.35 9.67 14.84
N ASP A 12 -12.17 8.81 15.83
CA ASP A 12 -13.06 8.72 16.98
C ASP A 12 -12.34 9.06 18.30
N SER A 13 -13.04 8.85 19.42
CA SER A 13 -12.47 9.11 20.75
C SER A 13 -11.39 8.10 21.16
N GLN A 14 -11.34 6.93 20.51
CA GLN A 14 -10.35 5.88 20.78
C GLN A 14 -9.07 6.10 19.95
N THR A 15 -9.18 6.71 18.78
CA THR A 15 -8.10 7.07 17.86
C THR A 15 -8.15 8.55 17.49
N PRO A 16 -7.96 9.47 18.47
CA PRO A 16 -8.02 10.89 18.21
C PRO A 16 -6.89 11.32 17.27
N LEU A 17 -7.21 12.22 16.33
CA LEU A 17 -6.20 12.77 15.42
C LEU A 17 -5.07 13.45 16.20
N CYS A 18 -3.83 13.11 15.87
CA CYS A 18 -2.66 13.84 16.35
C CYS A 18 -2.57 15.23 15.72
N GLU A 19 -1.69 16.09 16.23
CA GLU A 19 -1.54 17.47 15.74
C GLU A 19 -1.15 17.53 14.26
N ASP A 20 -0.30 16.60 13.78
CA ASP A 20 0.09 16.54 12.37
C ASP A 20 -1.09 16.13 11.47
N ALA A 21 -1.90 15.16 11.90
CA ALA A 21 -3.10 14.76 11.18
C ALA A 21 -4.14 15.89 11.12
N LYS A 22 -4.31 16.65 12.21
CA LYS A 22 -5.15 17.87 12.22
C LYS A 22 -4.60 18.94 11.28
N ALA A 23 -3.29 19.16 11.25
CA ALA A 23 -2.64 20.11 10.36
C ALA A 23 -2.82 19.70 8.89
N TRP A 24 -2.65 18.42 8.57
CA TRP A 24 -2.92 17.87 7.24
C TRP A 24 -4.38 18.07 6.83
N ALA A 25 -5.34 17.72 7.69
CA ALA A 25 -6.76 17.91 7.42
C ALA A 25 -7.11 19.40 7.16
N LYS A 26 -6.52 20.30 7.94
CA LYS A 26 -6.68 21.75 7.75
C LYS A 26 -6.14 22.21 6.40
N GLU A 27 -4.96 21.75 6.01
CA GLU A 27 -4.35 22.08 4.72
C GLU A 27 -5.14 21.49 3.54
N ALA A 28 -5.63 20.25 3.66
CA ALA A 28 -6.48 19.63 2.65
C ALA A 28 -7.76 20.45 2.42
N ARG A 29 -8.46 20.84 3.50
CA ARG A 29 -9.64 21.72 3.42
C ARG A 29 -9.33 23.08 2.81
N ARG A 30 -8.17 23.68 3.13
CA ARG A 30 -7.73 24.95 2.52
C ARG A 30 -7.56 24.80 1.00
N ARG A 31 -6.93 23.72 0.53
CA ARG A 31 -6.73 23.45 -0.91
C ARG A 31 -8.03 23.16 -1.65
N VAL A 32 -8.95 22.42 -1.05
CA VAL A 32 -10.30 22.20 -1.61
C VAL A 32 -11.04 23.53 -1.73
N LYS A 33 -11.02 24.38 -0.69
CA LYS A 33 -11.60 25.73 -0.75
C LYS A 33 -10.96 26.54 -1.88
N ARG A 34 -9.64 26.49 -2.03
CA ARG A 34 -8.94 27.20 -3.09
C ARG A 34 -9.34 26.69 -4.48
N PHE A 35 -9.51 25.39 -4.65
CA PHE A 35 -10.04 24.83 -5.90
C PHE A 35 -11.46 25.31 -6.19
N ARG A 36 -12.35 25.37 -5.19
CA ARG A 36 -13.69 25.95 -5.38
C ARG A 36 -13.67 27.42 -5.82
N GLU A 37 -12.69 28.20 -5.35
CA GLU A 37 -12.58 29.63 -5.69
C GLU A 37 -12.08 29.90 -7.11
N ILE A 38 -11.08 29.13 -7.58
CA ILE A 38 -10.34 29.45 -8.82
C ILE A 38 -10.14 28.24 -9.75
N GLY A 39 -10.73 27.09 -9.43
CA GLY A 39 -10.64 25.86 -10.21
C GLY A 39 -9.19 25.46 -10.53
N PHE A 40 -8.95 25.22 -11.82
CA PHE A 40 -7.68 24.75 -12.33
C PHE A 40 -6.56 25.82 -12.37
N ASP A 41 -6.85 27.08 -12.05
CA ASP A 41 -5.84 28.14 -11.90
C ASP A 41 -4.98 27.98 -10.63
N THR A 42 -5.30 26.99 -9.79
CA THR A 42 -4.50 26.56 -8.64
C THR A 42 -3.04 26.22 -9.01
N VAL A 43 -2.10 26.88 -8.32
CA VAL A 43 -0.65 26.71 -8.48
C VAL A 43 -0.14 25.40 -7.85
N PRO A 44 1.04 24.87 -8.23
CA PRO A 44 1.56 23.58 -7.74
C PRO A 44 1.49 23.34 -6.21
N GLY A 45 1.68 24.38 -5.41
CA GLY A 45 1.58 24.30 -3.94
C GLY A 45 0.16 24.15 -3.40
N ASP A 46 -0.87 24.50 -4.17
CA ASP A 46 -2.28 24.48 -3.75
C ASP A 46 -3.08 23.30 -4.30
N ARG A 47 -2.45 22.46 -5.14
CA ARG A 47 -3.15 21.35 -5.80
C ARG A 47 -3.42 20.20 -4.83
N ILE A 48 -4.61 19.64 -4.96
CA ILE A 48 -5.07 18.48 -4.21
C ILE A 48 -5.83 17.50 -5.12
N LEU A 49 -5.72 16.20 -4.82
CA LEU A 49 -6.67 15.17 -5.25
C LEU A 49 -7.31 14.58 -3.99
N ILE A 50 -8.61 14.32 -4.07
CA ILE A 50 -9.41 13.69 -3.02
C ILE A 50 -9.56 12.22 -3.36
N MET A 51 -9.17 11.35 -2.43
CA MET A 51 -9.19 9.90 -2.60
C MET A 51 -10.49 9.33 -2.05
N GLY A 52 -11.42 9.00 -2.95
CA GLY A 52 -12.76 8.55 -2.61
C GLY A 52 -13.76 9.71 -2.50
N GLU A 53 -15.03 9.37 -2.75
CA GLU A 53 -16.16 10.26 -2.51
C GLU A 53 -16.42 10.40 -1.00
N ASP A 54 -16.98 11.53 -0.59
CA ASP A 54 -17.42 11.76 0.80
C ASP A 54 -18.94 11.65 0.89
N ILE A 55 -19.46 11.38 2.09
CA ILE A 55 -20.89 11.21 2.33
C ILE A 55 -21.66 12.52 2.11
N ASP A 56 -22.97 12.40 1.97
CA ASP A 56 -23.91 13.53 1.89
C ASP A 56 -23.62 14.53 0.76
N GLY A 57 -22.99 14.06 -0.33
CA GLY A 57 -22.67 14.89 -1.49
C GLY A 57 -21.60 15.96 -1.24
N LYS A 58 -20.80 15.83 -0.17
CA LYS A 58 -19.74 16.82 0.19
C LYS A 58 -18.67 17.00 -0.88
N THR A 59 -18.57 16.06 -1.82
CA THR A 59 -17.65 16.05 -2.95
C THR A 59 -18.30 16.37 -4.31
N ASP A 60 -19.62 16.50 -4.37
CA ASP A 60 -20.37 16.60 -5.65
C ASP A 60 -20.03 17.86 -6.44
N ASP A 61 -19.63 18.94 -5.77
CA ASP A 61 -19.23 20.20 -6.38
C ASP A 61 -17.76 20.26 -6.80
N ILE A 62 -16.98 19.20 -6.54
CA ILE A 62 -15.54 19.13 -6.77
C ILE A 62 -15.08 17.84 -7.46
N LEU A 63 -15.97 17.15 -8.19
CA LEU A 63 -15.68 15.87 -8.85
C LEU A 63 -14.42 15.88 -9.74
N ASP A 64 -14.07 17.04 -10.31
CA ASP A 64 -12.85 17.26 -11.10
C ASP A 64 -11.53 16.96 -10.37
N ILE A 65 -11.55 16.93 -9.03
CA ILE A 65 -10.39 16.60 -8.19
C ILE A 65 -10.65 15.37 -7.30
N VAL A 66 -11.75 14.66 -7.50
CA VAL A 66 -12.10 13.42 -6.78
C VAL A 66 -11.67 12.25 -7.63
N ILE A 67 -10.89 11.35 -7.04
CA ILE A 67 -10.54 10.06 -7.61
C ILE A 67 -11.50 9.06 -7.00
N ARG A 68 -12.39 8.50 -7.82
CA ARG A 68 -13.37 7.52 -7.32
C ARG A 68 -12.71 6.19 -7.04
N LEU A 69 -13.41 5.38 -6.27
CA LEU A 69 -13.00 4.00 -6.05
C LEU A 69 -12.82 3.29 -7.40
N ASP A 70 -11.77 2.49 -7.50
CA ASP A 70 -11.33 1.75 -8.68
C ASP A 70 -10.75 2.60 -9.83
N GLU A 71 -10.78 3.94 -9.73
CA GLU A 71 -10.19 4.82 -10.75
C GLU A 71 -8.67 4.94 -10.63
N THR A 72 -8.06 5.47 -11.69
CA THR A 72 -6.61 5.60 -11.80
C THR A 72 -6.15 7.05 -11.87
N VAL A 73 -5.10 7.37 -11.14
CA VAL A 73 -4.32 8.60 -11.28
C VAL A 73 -3.13 8.34 -12.20
N THR A 74 -3.04 9.13 -13.28
CA THR A 74 -1.98 9.00 -14.30
C THR A 74 -1.20 10.31 -14.49
N ALA A 75 -1.38 11.25 -13.58
CA ALA A 75 -0.72 12.54 -13.59
C ALA A 75 -0.18 12.90 -12.21
N ALA A 76 1.10 13.28 -12.14
CA ALA A 76 1.69 13.87 -10.95
C ALA A 76 1.75 15.38 -11.13
N ASN A 77 1.22 16.13 -10.17
CA ASN A 77 1.16 17.59 -10.26
C ASN A 77 0.52 18.09 -11.58
N ARG A 78 -0.51 17.38 -12.07
CA ARG A 78 -1.20 17.58 -13.36
C ARG A 78 -0.34 17.35 -14.62
N VAL A 79 0.86 16.78 -14.48
CA VAL A 79 1.72 16.41 -15.62
C VAL A 79 1.58 14.93 -15.91
N ARG A 80 1.18 14.59 -17.14
CA ARG A 80 1.09 13.22 -17.66
C ARG A 80 2.41 12.85 -18.34
N ALA A 81 3.38 12.40 -17.54
CA ALA A 81 4.67 11.98 -18.06
C ALA A 81 4.66 10.55 -18.64
N GLY A 82 3.57 9.78 -18.44
CA GLY A 82 3.48 8.39 -18.88
C GLY A 82 4.39 7.43 -18.11
N VAL A 83 4.88 7.84 -16.93
CA VAL A 83 5.84 7.08 -16.12
C VAL A 83 5.20 6.27 -14.99
N PHE A 84 3.94 6.57 -14.66
CA PHE A 84 3.18 5.82 -13.66
C PHE A 84 1.67 5.86 -13.89
N GLU A 85 0.99 4.87 -13.31
CA GLU A 85 -0.43 4.82 -13.00
C GLU A 85 -0.57 4.47 -11.51
N ALA A 86 -1.56 5.03 -10.80
CA ALA A 86 -1.91 4.63 -9.44
C ALA A 86 -3.42 4.35 -9.38
N ARG A 87 -3.82 3.11 -9.10
CA ARG A 87 -5.22 2.73 -8.93
C ARG A 87 -5.64 2.84 -7.48
N LEU A 88 -6.73 3.55 -7.22
CA LEU A 88 -7.34 3.66 -5.90
C LEU A 88 -8.24 2.45 -5.63
N LEU A 89 -7.95 1.70 -4.57
CA LEU A 89 -8.70 0.49 -4.18
C LEU A 89 -9.42 0.67 -2.84
N ALA A 90 -8.95 1.57 -1.99
CA ALA A 90 -9.65 1.96 -0.77
C ALA A 90 -9.34 3.44 -0.46
N PRO A 91 -10.15 4.16 0.33
CA PRO A 91 -11.13 3.66 1.30
C PRO A 91 -12.38 3.05 0.65
N LEU A 92 -12.89 1.98 1.26
CA LEU A 92 -14.17 1.40 0.89
C LEU A 92 -15.31 2.17 1.58
N PRO A 93 -16.41 2.49 0.87
CA PRO A 93 -17.61 3.02 1.53
C PRO A 93 -18.18 1.96 2.48
N ALA A 94 -18.78 2.38 3.59
CA ALA A 94 -19.62 1.48 4.38
C ALA A 94 -20.81 0.99 3.54
N GLN A 95 -21.24 -0.24 3.79
CA GLN A 95 -22.39 -0.88 3.18
C GLN A 95 -23.67 -0.60 3.98
N SER A 96 -23.56 -0.15 5.23
CA SER A 96 -24.66 0.28 6.10
C SER A 96 -24.20 1.34 7.10
N ASP A 97 -25.15 2.04 7.71
CA ASP A 97 -24.86 2.98 8.80
C ASP A 97 -24.26 2.25 10.03
N GLU A 98 -24.74 1.04 10.31
CA GLU A 98 -24.20 0.17 11.37
C GLU A 98 -22.73 -0.18 11.11
N GLU A 99 -22.37 -0.53 9.87
CA GLU A 99 -20.96 -0.79 9.52
C GLU A 99 -20.14 0.50 9.64
N GLU A 100 -20.65 1.66 9.21
CA GLU A 100 -19.91 2.93 9.34
C GLU A 100 -19.58 3.27 10.81
N GLU A 101 -20.39 2.85 11.78
CA GLU A 101 -20.11 3.00 13.21
C GLU A 101 -19.04 2.01 13.73
N GLU A 102 -18.86 0.87 13.07
CA GLU A 102 -17.86 -0.15 13.40
C GLU A 102 -16.51 0.07 12.71
N LEU A 103 -16.49 0.74 11.55
CA LEU A 103 -15.26 1.04 10.81
C LEU A 103 -14.43 2.08 11.55
N SER A 104 -13.22 1.69 11.95
CA SER A 104 -12.29 2.56 12.68
C SER A 104 -11.35 3.33 11.73
N THR A 105 -10.34 3.98 12.31
CA THR A 105 -9.30 4.71 11.56
C THR A 105 -8.54 3.79 10.61
N ASN A 106 -8.25 2.53 10.97
CA ASN A 106 -7.48 1.64 10.10
C ASN A 106 -8.26 1.22 8.85
N GLU A 107 -9.57 1.03 8.97
CA GLU A 107 -10.49 0.75 7.87
C GLU A 107 -10.75 1.96 6.96
N SER A 108 -10.17 3.13 7.30
CA SER A 108 -10.16 4.31 6.44
C SER A 108 -8.91 4.42 5.55
N SER A 109 -8.00 3.45 5.65
CA SER A 109 -6.74 3.44 4.92
C SER A 109 -6.92 3.59 3.41
N VAL A 110 -6.03 4.35 2.80
CA VAL A 110 -5.96 4.49 1.35
C VAL A 110 -5.12 3.34 0.80
N VAL A 111 -5.76 2.44 0.06
CA VAL A 111 -5.07 1.34 -0.63
C VAL A 111 -4.82 1.77 -2.07
N LEU A 112 -3.56 1.73 -2.49
CA LEU A 112 -3.13 2.12 -3.83
C LEU A 112 -2.25 1.03 -4.45
N ARG A 113 -2.54 0.71 -5.71
CA ARG A 113 -1.64 -0.06 -6.56
C ARG A 113 -1.03 0.86 -7.61
N PHE A 114 0.26 1.10 -7.48
CA PHE A 114 1.04 1.79 -8.50
C PHE A 114 1.47 0.82 -9.59
N SER A 115 1.58 1.30 -10.82
CA SER A 115 2.28 0.65 -11.94
C SER A 115 3.30 1.64 -12.47
N LEU A 116 4.57 1.24 -12.50
CA LEU A 116 5.71 2.09 -12.82
C LEU A 116 6.39 1.64 -14.11
N THR A 117 6.86 2.59 -14.91
CA THR A 117 7.72 2.28 -16.07
C THR A 117 9.12 1.88 -15.64
N GLY A 118 9.75 0.99 -16.40
CA GLY A 118 11.16 0.61 -16.24
C GLY A 118 11.87 0.52 -17.58
N GLY A 119 13.02 1.19 -17.72
CA GLY A 119 13.78 1.21 -18.97
C GLY A 119 12.96 1.59 -20.21
N GLY A 120 12.02 2.54 -20.06
CA GLY A 120 11.14 3.00 -21.14
C GLY A 120 9.95 2.10 -21.46
N VAL A 121 9.72 1.03 -20.69
CA VAL A 121 8.58 0.13 -20.88
C VAL A 121 7.59 0.27 -19.73
N ALA A 122 6.29 0.28 -20.04
CA ALA A 122 5.21 0.34 -19.05
C ALA A 122 5.13 -0.92 -18.17
N ASP A 123 4.50 -0.76 -17.00
CA ASP A 123 4.13 -1.84 -16.07
C ASP A 123 5.28 -2.80 -15.70
N ARG A 124 6.46 -2.25 -15.41
CA ARG A 124 7.66 -3.01 -15.01
C ARG A 124 7.82 -3.17 -13.51
N CYS A 125 7.07 -2.42 -12.72
CA CYS A 125 6.94 -2.64 -11.29
C CYS A 125 5.53 -2.22 -10.86
N ARG A 126 4.81 -3.14 -10.24
CA ARG A 126 3.62 -2.84 -9.48
C ARG A 126 3.96 -2.77 -8.00
N PHE A 127 3.66 -1.64 -7.38
CA PHE A 127 3.83 -1.42 -5.95
C PHE A 127 2.46 -1.33 -5.30
N LEU A 128 2.12 -2.30 -4.45
CA LEU A 128 0.89 -2.30 -3.67
C LEU A 128 1.19 -1.84 -2.25
N THR A 129 0.46 -0.82 -1.80
CA THR A 129 0.51 -0.33 -0.42
C THR A 129 -0.91 -0.12 0.09
N GLY A 130 -1.15 -0.59 1.31
CA GLY A 130 -2.46 -0.48 1.95
C GLY A 130 -2.51 0.42 3.18
N GLY A 131 -1.41 1.11 3.51
CA GLY A 131 -1.29 1.78 4.81
C GLY A 131 -1.51 0.78 5.94
N ASP A 132 -2.44 1.10 6.84
CA ASP A 132 -2.76 0.27 8.01
C ASP A 132 -4.08 -0.51 7.83
N ALA A 133 -4.50 -0.74 6.58
CA ALA A 133 -5.71 -1.51 6.28
C ALA A 133 -5.69 -2.89 6.96
N GLU A 134 -6.67 -3.14 7.83
CA GLU A 134 -6.89 -4.42 8.50
C GLU A 134 -7.67 -5.41 7.62
N VAL A 135 -7.80 -6.64 8.12
CA VAL A 135 -8.37 -7.82 7.47
C VAL A 135 -9.71 -7.53 6.79
N ALA A 136 -10.59 -6.73 7.42
CA ALA A 136 -11.89 -6.39 6.87
C ALA A 136 -11.80 -5.71 5.49
N ILE A 137 -10.78 -4.85 5.29
CA ILE A 137 -10.56 -4.17 4.01
C ILE A 137 -10.05 -5.15 2.97
N TRP A 138 -9.08 -6.02 3.31
CA TRP A 138 -8.52 -6.99 2.37
C TRP A 138 -9.53 -8.07 1.97
N HIS A 139 -10.30 -8.58 2.93
CA HIS A 139 -11.43 -9.48 2.71
C HIS A 139 -12.41 -8.87 1.68
N ARG A 140 -12.86 -7.63 1.93
CA ARG A 140 -13.81 -6.94 1.05
C ARG A 140 -13.21 -6.61 -0.33
N LEU A 141 -11.92 -6.29 -0.41
CA LEU A 141 -11.23 -6.09 -1.69
C LEU A 141 -11.23 -7.37 -2.52
N TRP A 142 -10.98 -8.52 -1.89
CA TRP A 142 -11.06 -9.81 -2.59
C TRP A 142 -12.49 -10.13 -3.03
N GLN A 143 -13.48 -9.98 -2.15
CA GLN A 143 -14.88 -10.19 -2.51
C GLN A 143 -15.34 -9.32 -3.69
N ARG A 144 -14.80 -8.10 -3.80
CA ARG A 144 -15.15 -7.17 -4.88
C ARG A 144 -14.42 -7.44 -6.19
N HIS A 145 -13.18 -7.93 -6.14
CA HIS A 145 -12.30 -7.97 -7.31
C HIS A 145 -11.73 -9.35 -7.65
N GLY A 146 -11.79 -10.32 -6.76
CA GLY A 146 -11.14 -11.63 -6.89
C GLY A 146 -11.61 -12.43 -8.10
N ASP A 147 -12.90 -12.34 -8.43
CA ASP A 147 -13.49 -13.06 -9.57
C ASP A 147 -13.19 -12.37 -10.91
N ASP A 148 -13.43 -11.06 -11.00
CA ASP A 148 -13.42 -10.34 -12.28
C ASP A 148 -12.12 -9.57 -12.55
N ASN A 149 -11.44 -9.11 -11.49
CA ASN A 149 -10.31 -8.18 -11.58
C ASN A 149 -9.17 -8.50 -10.58
N PRO A 150 -8.76 -9.77 -10.36
CA PRO A 150 -7.72 -10.09 -9.37
C PRO A 150 -6.38 -9.44 -9.70
N ASP A 151 -6.11 -9.18 -10.99
CA ASP A 151 -4.92 -8.46 -11.42
C ASP A 151 -4.82 -7.03 -10.86
N TRP A 152 -5.92 -6.41 -10.42
CA TRP A 152 -5.84 -5.07 -9.83
C TRP A 152 -5.07 -5.04 -8.51
N LEU A 153 -5.05 -6.16 -7.80
CA LEU A 153 -4.30 -6.40 -6.57
C LEU A 153 -2.90 -6.96 -6.85
N SER A 154 -2.53 -7.23 -8.11
CA SER A 154 -1.24 -7.86 -8.40
C SER A 154 -0.05 -6.91 -8.22
N TYR A 155 1.06 -7.45 -7.71
CA TYR A 155 2.23 -6.64 -7.34
C TYR A 155 3.56 -7.33 -7.63
N ASP A 156 4.59 -6.51 -7.87
CA ASP A 156 6.01 -6.89 -7.84
C ASP A 156 6.64 -6.52 -6.48
N VAL A 157 6.09 -5.52 -5.79
CA VAL A 157 6.48 -5.13 -4.43
C VAL A 157 5.20 -4.91 -3.61
N LEU A 158 5.05 -5.64 -2.50
CA LEU A 158 4.04 -5.37 -1.48
C LEU A 158 4.71 -4.68 -0.30
N GLN A 159 4.20 -3.51 0.10
CA GLN A 159 4.42 -3.02 1.45
C GLN A 159 3.40 -3.72 2.35
N THR A 160 3.86 -4.50 3.34
CA THR A 160 2.92 -5.20 4.21
C THR A 160 1.98 -4.20 4.88
N PRO A 161 0.67 -4.46 4.88
CA PRO A 161 -0.28 -3.61 5.57
C PRO A 161 -0.01 -3.59 7.07
N HIS A 162 -0.23 -2.44 7.69
CA HIS A 162 -0.14 -2.22 9.13
C HIS A 162 1.16 -2.77 9.73
N HIS A 163 2.29 -2.46 9.08
CA HIS A 163 3.62 -2.87 9.53
C HIS A 163 3.79 -4.39 9.70
N CYS A 164 3.16 -5.23 8.86
CA CYS A 164 3.16 -6.69 9.03
C CYS A 164 2.35 -7.15 10.26
N SER A 165 1.22 -6.49 10.54
CA SER A 165 0.29 -6.89 11.60
C SER A 165 -0.41 -8.20 11.27
N TRP A 166 -0.65 -9.04 12.28
CA TRP A 166 -1.58 -10.16 12.18
C TRP A 166 -3.01 -9.70 11.81
N ARG A 167 -3.39 -8.50 12.25
CA ARG A 167 -4.71 -7.90 11.98
C ARG A 167 -4.94 -7.57 10.51
N SER A 168 -3.91 -7.62 9.65
CA SER A 168 -4.08 -7.51 8.20
C SER A 168 -4.56 -8.80 7.53
N LEU A 169 -4.41 -9.95 8.22
CA LEU A 169 -4.64 -11.29 7.66
C LEU A 169 -5.77 -12.04 8.36
N SER A 170 -6.19 -11.63 9.56
CA SER A 170 -7.10 -12.41 10.37
C SER A 170 -7.99 -11.55 11.26
N PHE A 171 -9.27 -11.96 11.37
CA PHE A 171 -10.21 -11.46 12.37
C PHE A 171 -9.90 -11.99 13.77
N ASP A 172 -9.27 -13.17 13.85
CA ASP A 172 -8.94 -13.85 15.08
C ASP A 172 -7.86 -13.10 15.88
N SER A 173 -8.07 -13.05 17.18
CA SER A 173 -7.09 -12.50 18.12
C SER A 173 -5.98 -13.53 18.36
N TRP A 174 -4.78 -13.23 17.86
CA TRP A 174 -3.60 -14.06 18.17
C TRP A 174 -3.38 -14.21 19.67
N ARG A 175 -3.63 -13.16 20.45
CA ARG A 175 -3.44 -13.18 21.90
C ARG A 175 -4.34 -14.20 22.60
N ASP A 176 -5.54 -14.44 22.07
CA ASP A 176 -6.53 -15.31 22.70
C ASP A 176 -6.46 -16.74 22.15
N LEU A 177 -6.14 -16.90 20.86
CA LEU A 177 -6.18 -18.18 20.16
C LEU A 177 -4.78 -18.77 19.85
N GLY A 178 -3.72 -17.96 19.86
CA GLY A 178 -2.38 -18.42 19.49
C GLY A 178 -2.37 -19.09 18.11
N GLU A 179 -1.78 -20.28 18.01
CA GLU A 179 -1.72 -21.05 16.76
C GLU A 179 -3.08 -21.57 16.29
N ASP A 180 -4.12 -21.55 17.13
CA ASP A 180 -5.49 -21.87 16.70
C ASP A 180 -6.15 -20.70 15.96
N ALA A 181 -5.51 -19.52 15.90
CA ALA A 181 -6.01 -18.37 15.13
C ALA A 181 -5.90 -18.65 13.62
N GLU A 182 -7.01 -18.50 12.91
CA GLU A 182 -7.10 -18.81 11.48
C GLU A 182 -6.88 -17.57 10.62
N VAL A 183 -6.28 -17.76 9.45
CA VAL A 183 -6.15 -16.70 8.44
C VAL A 183 -7.48 -16.56 7.70
N ASP A 184 -7.92 -15.34 7.43
CA ASP A 184 -9.04 -15.09 6.53
C ASP A 184 -8.61 -15.39 5.09
N GLU A 185 -9.25 -16.37 4.45
CA GLU A 185 -8.87 -16.87 3.13
C GLU A 185 -8.94 -15.78 2.05
N ASP A 186 -9.92 -14.89 2.15
CA ASP A 186 -10.14 -13.81 1.19
C ASP A 186 -9.09 -12.71 1.34
N ALA A 187 -8.80 -12.27 2.57
CA ALA A 187 -7.74 -11.31 2.84
C ALA A 187 -6.38 -11.85 2.38
N ARG A 188 -6.08 -13.12 2.68
CA ARG A 188 -4.87 -13.80 2.18
C ARG A 188 -4.87 -13.90 0.65
N SER A 189 -6.00 -14.17 0.03
CA SER A 189 -6.12 -14.22 -1.43
C SER A 189 -5.86 -12.85 -2.07
N ALA A 190 -6.41 -11.76 -1.52
CA ALA A 190 -6.09 -10.41 -1.98
C ALA A 190 -4.61 -10.07 -1.84
N LEU A 191 -3.99 -10.45 -0.71
CA LEU A 191 -2.58 -10.17 -0.43
C LEU A 191 -1.59 -11.11 -1.11
N SER A 192 -2.05 -12.17 -1.78
CA SER A 192 -1.20 -13.17 -2.43
C SER A 192 -1.16 -13.08 -3.95
N GLN A 193 -1.60 -11.95 -4.52
CA GLN A 193 -1.55 -11.69 -5.96
C GLN A 193 -0.13 -11.35 -6.45
N THR A 194 0.82 -12.23 -6.18
CA THR A 194 2.23 -12.03 -6.53
C THR A 194 2.45 -12.11 -8.03
N ARG A 195 3.26 -11.20 -8.56
CA ARG A 195 3.92 -11.38 -9.85
C ARG A 195 5.18 -12.21 -9.67
N LYS A 196 5.69 -12.78 -10.76
CA LYS A 196 6.90 -13.61 -10.72
C LYS A 196 8.07 -12.83 -10.13
N GLY A 197 8.63 -13.33 -9.03
CA GLY A 197 9.75 -12.69 -8.34
C GLY A 197 9.36 -11.49 -7.50
N ALA A 198 8.07 -11.34 -7.17
CA ALA A 198 7.60 -10.31 -6.27
C ALA A 198 8.26 -10.42 -4.90
N VAL A 199 8.44 -9.27 -4.26
CA VAL A 199 9.03 -9.15 -2.93
C VAL A 199 8.04 -8.50 -1.97
N ILE A 200 8.21 -8.79 -0.69
CA ILE A 200 7.40 -8.26 0.39
C ILE A 200 8.30 -7.43 1.31
N VAL A 201 7.86 -6.24 1.66
CA VAL A 201 8.60 -5.29 2.48
C VAL A 201 7.77 -4.92 3.70
N ALA A 202 8.23 -5.33 4.88
CA ALA A 202 7.70 -4.89 6.15
C ALA A 202 8.40 -3.60 6.60
N SER A 203 7.65 -2.50 6.56
CA SER A 203 8.10 -1.22 7.12
C SER A 203 7.92 -1.21 8.63
N SER A 204 8.77 -1.93 9.37
CA SER A 204 8.64 -2.11 10.81
C SER A 204 9.99 -2.11 11.52
N LYS A 205 9.93 -2.14 12.86
CA LYS A 205 11.03 -2.64 13.72
C LYS A 205 11.32 -4.13 13.40
N PRO A 206 12.44 -4.70 13.86
CA PRO A 206 12.74 -6.12 13.66
C PRO A 206 11.59 -7.02 14.09
N ILE A 207 11.32 -8.06 13.30
CA ILE A 207 10.20 -8.97 13.56
C ILE A 207 10.73 -10.17 14.35
N LYS A 208 10.46 -10.17 15.65
CA LYS A 208 10.89 -11.22 16.59
C LYS A 208 9.82 -12.28 16.73
N ASP A 209 10.24 -13.48 17.13
CA ASP A 209 9.33 -14.56 17.53
C ASP A 209 8.82 -14.32 18.96
N ASP A 210 7.98 -13.30 19.11
CA ASP A 210 7.29 -12.91 20.34
C ASP A 210 5.84 -12.45 20.02
N ASP A 211 5.11 -12.03 21.06
CA ASP A 211 3.71 -11.62 20.97
C ASP A 211 3.52 -10.16 20.50
N ASP A 212 4.57 -9.47 20.04
CA ASP A 212 4.43 -8.10 19.55
C ASP A 212 3.49 -8.05 18.34
N ASN A 213 2.59 -7.07 18.31
CA ASN A 213 1.72 -6.83 17.17
C ASN A 213 1.33 -5.34 17.08
N PRO A 214 1.72 -4.58 16.04
CA PRO A 214 2.61 -4.95 14.93
C PRO A 214 4.11 -4.63 15.18
N PRO A 215 5.05 -5.20 14.39
CA PRO A 215 4.88 -6.33 13.47
C PRO A 215 4.66 -7.63 14.24
N HIS A 216 4.09 -8.66 13.59
CA HIS A 216 3.82 -9.96 14.24
C HIS A 216 4.49 -11.13 13.53
N HIS A 217 5.10 -12.06 14.29
CA HIS A 217 5.83 -13.21 13.73
C HIS A 217 4.95 -14.14 12.89
N ARG A 218 3.73 -14.46 13.36
CA ARG A 218 2.77 -15.26 12.59
C ARG A 218 2.47 -14.67 11.22
N ALA A 219 2.29 -13.34 11.16
CA ALA A 219 2.02 -12.65 9.91
C ALA A 219 3.23 -12.75 8.96
N LYS A 220 4.46 -12.59 9.48
CA LYS A 220 5.68 -12.82 8.71
C LYS A 220 5.72 -14.24 8.12
N ARG A 221 5.34 -15.28 8.87
CA ARG A 221 5.28 -16.67 8.35
C ARG A 221 4.33 -16.77 7.14
N GLU A 222 3.16 -16.14 7.21
CA GLU A 222 2.20 -16.12 6.10
C GLU A 222 2.74 -15.36 4.88
N TYR A 223 3.35 -14.19 5.09
CA TYR A 223 3.95 -13.44 3.98
C TYR A 223 5.12 -14.19 3.33
N LEU A 224 5.95 -14.88 4.12
CA LEU A 224 7.00 -15.75 3.59
C LEU A 224 6.41 -16.89 2.75
N ASP A 225 5.34 -17.53 3.22
CA ASP A 225 4.64 -18.58 2.47
C ASP A 225 4.05 -18.06 1.13
N ILE A 226 3.51 -16.83 1.12
CA ILE A 226 3.06 -16.15 -0.12
C ILE A 226 4.19 -16.00 -1.15
N VAL A 227 5.44 -15.90 -0.70
CA VAL A 227 6.64 -15.89 -1.57
C VAL A 227 7.38 -17.23 -1.54
N ASP A 228 6.64 -18.34 -1.49
CA ASP A 228 7.14 -19.72 -1.59
C ASP A 228 8.21 -20.08 -0.54
N GLY A 229 8.19 -19.43 0.63
CA GLY A 229 9.18 -19.61 1.69
C GLY A 229 10.57 -19.04 1.37
N ASP A 230 10.68 -18.16 0.38
CA ASP A 230 11.94 -17.55 -0.04
C ASP A 230 12.29 -16.33 0.84
N ASP A 231 13.13 -16.54 1.84
CA ASP A 231 13.61 -15.49 2.75
C ASP A 231 14.30 -14.32 2.01
N ASP A 232 14.88 -14.56 0.83
CA ASP A 232 15.50 -13.49 0.02
C ASP A 232 14.46 -12.58 -0.65
N ARG A 233 13.16 -12.88 -0.51
CA ARG A 233 12.04 -12.07 -1.04
C ARG A 233 11.21 -11.39 0.06
N PHE A 234 11.57 -11.53 1.33
CA PHE A 234 10.95 -10.80 2.43
C PHE A 234 11.97 -9.87 3.11
N PHE A 235 11.64 -8.59 3.24
CA PHE A 235 12.55 -7.59 3.79
C PHE A 235 11.91 -6.82 4.94
N CYS A 236 12.58 -6.73 6.08
CA CYS A 236 12.24 -5.79 7.15
C CYS A 236 13.11 -4.53 7.04
N THR A 237 12.50 -3.35 7.01
CA THR A 237 13.24 -2.11 6.74
C THR A 237 14.29 -1.80 7.80
N ASP A 238 14.04 -2.09 9.09
CA ASP A 238 14.99 -1.77 10.16
C ASP A 238 16.13 -2.81 10.27
N GLU A 239 15.95 -4.00 9.68
CA GLU A 239 17.00 -5.03 9.57
C GLU A 239 17.91 -4.81 8.35
N HIS A 240 17.52 -3.91 7.43
CA HIS A 240 18.26 -3.58 6.20
C HIS A 240 18.79 -2.15 6.15
N ARG A 241 18.87 -1.47 7.30
CA ARG A 241 19.66 -0.24 7.43
C ARG A 241 21.13 -0.62 7.56
N ASP A 242 21.98 -0.07 6.72
CA ASP A 242 23.42 -0.12 6.97
C ASP A 242 23.87 1.01 7.91
N ASP A 243 25.14 0.97 8.31
CA ASP A 243 25.77 1.95 9.20
C ASP A 243 25.78 3.38 8.62
N GLU A 244 25.55 3.53 7.31
CA GLU A 244 25.43 4.82 6.61
C GLU A 244 23.97 5.33 6.54
N GLY A 245 23.01 4.54 7.05
CA GLY A 245 21.60 4.86 7.04
C GLY A 245 20.92 4.68 5.69
N LEU A 246 21.50 3.89 4.78
CA LEU A 246 20.91 3.65 3.46
C LEU A 246 19.59 2.87 3.59
N THR A 247 18.61 3.34 2.83
CA THR A 247 17.29 2.72 2.75
C THR A 247 17.31 1.53 1.79
N LEU A 248 16.43 0.56 2.02
CA LEU A 248 16.16 -0.50 1.05
C LEU A 248 15.78 0.12 -0.31
N GLU A 249 16.63 -0.05 -1.32
CA GLU A 249 16.45 0.55 -2.64
C GLU A 249 16.23 -0.49 -3.73
N PHE A 250 15.18 -0.31 -4.52
CA PHE A 250 14.90 -1.09 -5.72
C PHE A 250 14.94 -0.19 -6.96
N GLU A 251 15.69 -0.62 -7.97
CA GLU A 251 15.70 0.01 -9.28
C GLU A 251 14.68 -0.65 -10.21
N VAL A 252 13.81 0.13 -10.85
CA VAL A 252 12.86 -0.39 -11.84
C VAL A 252 13.49 -0.36 -13.23
N LYS A 253 13.90 -1.53 -13.73
CA LYS A 253 14.51 -1.71 -15.06
C LYS A 253 13.50 -2.25 -16.07
N ALA A 254 13.88 -2.28 -17.35
CA ALA A 254 13.07 -2.93 -18.39
C ALA A 254 12.83 -4.43 -18.09
N SER A 255 13.72 -5.06 -17.31
CA SER A 255 13.65 -6.45 -16.88
C SER A 255 12.95 -6.65 -15.52
N GLY A 256 12.22 -5.64 -15.01
CA GLY A 256 11.59 -5.68 -13.69
C GLY A 256 12.39 -4.98 -12.60
N ILE A 257 12.06 -5.24 -11.34
CA ILE A 257 12.75 -4.68 -10.17
C ILE A 257 14.10 -5.36 -9.94
N VAL A 258 15.09 -4.59 -9.52
CA VAL A 258 16.39 -5.09 -9.06
C VAL A 258 16.75 -4.40 -7.76
N ARG A 259 16.98 -5.17 -6.69
CA ARG A 259 17.49 -4.64 -5.44
C ARG A 259 18.89 -4.05 -5.67
N LYS A 260 19.11 -2.81 -5.28
CA LYS A 260 20.45 -2.24 -5.22
C LYS A 260 21.08 -2.67 -3.89
N LEU A 261 22.22 -3.35 -4.00
CA LEU A 261 23.07 -3.59 -2.84
C LEU A 261 23.93 -2.35 -2.64
N ALA A 262 24.02 -1.86 -1.40
CA ALA A 262 25.03 -0.87 -1.04
C ALA A 262 26.39 -1.39 -1.50
N LYS A 263 27.19 -0.53 -2.14
CA LYS A 263 28.56 -0.90 -2.51
C LYS A 263 29.34 -1.07 -1.21
N ALA A 264 29.50 -2.30 -0.74
CA ALA A 264 30.64 -2.62 0.11
C ALA A 264 31.89 -2.14 -0.65
N ALA A 265 32.68 -1.26 -0.03
CA ALA A 265 33.98 -0.89 -0.55
C ALA A 265 34.73 -2.20 -0.85
N ALA A 266 34.99 -2.45 -2.13
CA ALA A 266 35.52 -3.72 -2.60
C ALA A 266 36.89 -3.99 -1.95
N LEU A 267 36.92 -4.91 -0.98
CA LEU A 267 38.12 -5.68 -0.69
C LEU A 267 38.04 -6.98 -1.49
N ALA A 268 39.01 -7.14 -2.39
CA ALA A 268 39.06 -8.20 -3.38
C ALA A 268 39.12 -9.62 -2.76
N ALA A 269 38.25 -10.51 -3.21
CA ALA A 269 38.45 -11.97 -3.24
C ALA A 269 37.47 -12.60 -4.27
N PRO A 270 37.82 -13.73 -4.92
CA PRO A 270 37.28 -14.10 -6.22
C PRO A 270 35.88 -14.73 -6.19
N ALA A 271 35.22 -14.59 -7.33
CA ALA A 271 33.87 -15.01 -7.70
C ALA A 271 33.36 -16.33 -7.08
N LEU A 272 32.19 -16.25 -6.44
CA LEU A 272 31.16 -17.29 -6.50
C LEU A 272 29.83 -16.59 -6.83
N GLY A 273 29.25 -17.00 -7.96
CA GLY A 273 28.07 -16.37 -8.54
C GLY A 273 26.84 -16.55 -7.67
N ILE A 274 26.17 -15.45 -7.36
CA ILE A 274 24.81 -15.43 -6.82
C ILE A 274 23.91 -15.00 -7.97
N SER A 275 22.95 -15.86 -8.31
CA SER A 275 21.99 -15.66 -9.39
C SER A 275 21.10 -14.45 -9.13
N ALA A 276 21.09 -13.49 -10.05
CA ALA A 276 20.04 -12.49 -10.11
C ALA A 276 18.76 -13.14 -10.64
N THR A 277 17.71 -13.23 -9.82
CA THR A 277 16.38 -13.60 -10.29
C THR A 277 15.76 -12.42 -11.04
N ALA A 278 15.83 -12.47 -12.38
CA ALA A 278 15.13 -11.51 -13.22
C ALA A 278 13.63 -11.83 -13.26
N ALA A 279 12.82 -10.97 -12.64
CA ALA A 279 11.36 -10.98 -12.73
C ALA A 279 10.92 -10.60 -14.16
N HIS A 280 10.53 -11.58 -14.96
CA HIS A 280 10.04 -11.33 -16.32
C HIS A 280 8.53 -11.09 -16.31
N ALA A 281 8.10 -9.87 -16.63
CA ALA A 281 6.71 -9.62 -17.01
C ALA A 281 6.44 -10.25 -18.39
N ARG A 282 5.46 -11.15 -18.49
CA ARG A 282 4.93 -11.64 -19.77
C ARG A 282 3.85 -10.67 -20.27
N GLN A 283 3.79 -10.51 -21.60
CA GLN A 283 2.66 -9.86 -22.26
C GLN A 283 1.42 -10.75 -22.13
N HIS A 284 0.30 -10.16 -21.73
CA HIS A 284 -1.01 -10.78 -21.88
C HIS A 284 -1.43 -10.67 -23.36
N GLY A 285 -1.77 -11.81 -23.94
CA GLY A 285 -2.65 -11.92 -25.11
C GLY A 285 -4.04 -12.33 -24.67
#